data_AF-A0A821T5G4-F1
#
_entry.id   AF-A0A821T5G4-F1
#
_cell.length_a   1.000
_cell.length_b   1.000
_cell.length_c   1.000
_cell.angle_alpha   90.00
_cell.angle_beta   90.00
_cell.angle_gamma   90.00
#
_symmetry.space_group_name_H-M   'P 1'
#
loop_
_entity.id
_entity.type
_entity.pdbx_description
1 polymer ?
#
loop_
_entity_poly.entity_id
_entity_poly.type
_entity_poly.pdbx_seq_one_letter_code
_entity_poly.pdbx_strand_id
1 'polypeptide(L)'
;MVSRIVFSSNQKFRRHLEFGAIALVHDNTEMPLIEARGIELAPGRKHKLGYRKKTIYFLPPPYTTCTGKVSPMMQAMFDHYNDADYQYSETVCYQLCGQVYA
;
A
#
# COMPACT_ATOMS: atom_id res chain seq x y z
N MET A 1 -11.53 10.97 6.43
CA MET A 1 -10.64 10.13 5.62
C MET A 1 -11.46 9.28 4.66
N VAL A 2 -11.35 9.55 3.36
CA VAL A 2 -12.04 8.84 2.27
C VAL A 2 -11.16 7.67 1.82
N SER A 3 -11.76 6.50 1.59
CA SER A 3 -11.08 5.31 1.07
C SER A 3 -11.38 5.16 -0.43
N ARG A 4 -10.40 4.70 -1.21
CA ARG A 4 -10.50 4.52 -2.66
C ARG A 4 -10.32 3.06 -3.02
N ILE A 5 -11.03 2.63 -4.07
CA ILE A 5 -10.81 1.33 -4.70
C ILE A 5 -9.98 1.55 -5.96
N VAL A 6 -8.84 0.88 -6.04
CA VAL A 6 -7.95 0.87 -7.22
C VAL A 6 -8.01 -0.51 -7.84
N PHE A 7 -8.17 -0.56 -9.16
CA PHE A 7 -8.12 -1.80 -9.93
C PHE A 7 -6.86 -1.78 -10.79
N SER A 8 -6.11 -2.87 -10.78
CA SER A 8 -4.97 -3.09 -11.66
C SER A 8 -5.15 -4.38 -12.44
N SER A 9 -4.98 -4.32 -13.76
CA SER A 9 -4.95 -5.51 -14.61
C SER A 9 -3.52 -6.02 -14.66
N ASN A 10 -3.29 -7.24 -14.17
CA ASN A 10 -1.96 -7.82 -14.16
C ASN A 10 -1.64 -8.39 -15.56
N GLN A 11 -0.86 -7.66 -16.37
CA GLN A 11 -0.50 -8.10 -17.72
C GLN A 11 0.98 -8.44 -17.88
N LYS A 12 1.81 -8.43 -16.82
CA LYS A 12 3.26 -8.60 -16.96
C LYS A 12 3.95 -9.46 -15.87
N PHE A 13 4.35 -10.65 -16.35
CA PHE A 13 5.67 -11.31 -16.18
C PHE A 13 5.86 -12.43 -15.12
N ARG A 14 6.11 -13.63 -15.69
CA ARG A 14 6.75 -14.88 -15.17
C ARG A 14 5.88 -15.96 -14.49
N ARG A 15 5.54 -16.95 -15.33
CA ARG A 15 5.39 -18.40 -15.03
C ARG A 15 4.36 -18.80 -13.96
N HIS A 16 3.15 -18.25 -14.01
CA HIS A 16 1.89 -18.98 -13.86
C HIS A 16 0.80 -18.07 -14.44
N LEU A 17 -0.10 -18.64 -15.22
CA LEU A 17 -1.01 -17.93 -16.11
C LEU A 17 -2.24 -17.44 -15.32
N GLU A 18 -2.08 -16.46 -14.44
CA GLU A 18 -3.19 -15.87 -13.69
C GLU A 18 -3.83 -14.73 -14.47
N PHE A 19 -4.81 -15.07 -15.30
CA PHE A 19 -5.69 -14.07 -15.88
C PHE A 19 -6.65 -13.57 -14.80
N GLY A 20 -6.63 -12.28 -14.49
CA GLY A 20 -7.50 -11.68 -13.48
C GLY A 20 -7.29 -10.18 -13.30
N ALA A 21 -8.18 -9.55 -12.56
CA ALA A 21 -8.00 -8.17 -12.09
C ALA A 21 -7.62 -8.18 -10.61
N ILE A 22 -6.78 -7.27 -10.18
CA ILE A 22 -6.47 -7.08 -8.75
C ILE A 22 -7.19 -5.84 -8.27
N ALA A 23 -7.97 -5.97 -7.20
CA ALA A 23 -8.64 -4.87 -6.53
C ALA A 23 -7.97 -4.56 -5.19
N LEU A 24 -7.74 -3.29 -4.89
CA LEU A 24 -7.20 -2.83 -3.62
C LEU A 24 -8.10 -1.74 -3.06
N VAL A 25 -8.44 -1.85 -1.77
CA VAL A 25 -9.07 -0.77 -1.02
C VAL A 25 -8.05 -0.19 -0.06
N HIS A 26 -7.74 1.10 -0.21
CA HIS A 26 -6.78 1.80 0.65
C HIS A 26 -7.26 3.21 0.97
N ASP A 27 -6.65 3.86 1.95
CA ASP A 27 -6.93 5.26 2.24
C ASP A 27 -6.24 6.19 1.22
N ASN A 28 -6.87 7.32 0.88
CA ASN A 28 -6.39 8.22 -0.17
C ASN A 28 -4.96 8.74 0.04
N THR A 29 -4.52 8.83 1.30
CA THR A 29 -3.18 9.29 1.66
C THR A 29 -2.17 8.15 1.68
N GLU A 30 -2.60 6.90 1.66
CA GLU A 30 -1.70 5.74 1.64
C GLU A 30 -1.36 5.35 0.21
N MET A 31 -0.12 4.90 0.02
CA MET A 31 0.33 4.37 -1.25
C MET A 31 -0.43 3.07 -1.61
N PRO A 32 -0.94 2.93 -2.84
CA PRO A 32 -1.63 1.72 -3.28
C PRO A 32 -0.64 0.57 -3.51
N LEU A 33 -0.33 -0.18 -2.45
CA LEU A 33 0.57 -1.35 -2.51
C LEU A 33 -0.17 -2.60 -3.03
N ILE A 34 -0.46 -2.59 -4.33
CA ILE A 34 -1.28 -3.60 -5.02
C ILE A 34 -0.67 -5.00 -4.91
N GLU A 35 0.66 -5.13 -4.98
CA GLU A 35 1.35 -6.42 -4.89
C GLU A 35 1.27 -7.06 -3.50
N ALA A 36 1.18 -6.25 -2.44
CA ALA A 36 1.20 -6.73 -1.07
C ALA A 36 -0.21 -6.91 -0.46
N ARG A 37 -1.18 -6.11 -0.90
CA ARG A 37 -2.53 -6.05 -0.28
C ARG A 37 -3.67 -6.22 -1.28
N GLY A 38 -3.36 -6.49 -2.54
CA GLY A 38 -4.34 -6.69 -3.59
C GLY A 38 -5.18 -7.94 -3.38
N ILE A 39 -6.44 -7.86 -3.81
CA ILE A 39 -7.38 -8.98 -3.86
C ILE A 39 -7.51 -9.39 -5.31
N GLU A 40 -7.14 -10.63 -5.61
CA GLU A 40 -7.31 -11.20 -6.95
C GLU A 40 -8.78 -11.49 -7.26
N LEU A 41 -9.23 -11.04 -8.42
CA LEU A 41 -10.57 -11.22 -8.94
C LEU A 41 -10.50 -12.10 -10.18
N ALA A 42 -11.03 -13.32 -10.03
CA ALA A 42 -11.13 -14.27 -11.13
C ALA A 42 -12.05 -13.75 -12.25
N PRO A 43 -11.67 -13.93 -13.53
CA PRO A 43 -12.47 -13.48 -14.67
C PRO A 43 -13.75 -14.31 -14.81
N GLY A 44 -14.74 -13.76 -15.54
CA GLY A 44 -15.99 -14.46 -15.87
C GLY A 44 -16.96 -14.64 -14.69
N ARG A 45 -16.67 -14.06 -13.52
CA ARG A 45 -17.52 -14.13 -12.32
C ARG A 45 -17.89 -12.73 -11.84
N LYS A 46 -19.08 -12.60 -11.24
CA LYS A 46 -19.51 -11.38 -10.56
C LYS A 46 -18.98 -11.39 -9.13
N HIS A 47 -18.22 -10.36 -8.76
CA HIS A 47 -17.66 -10.19 -7.42
C HIS A 47 -18.42 -9.11 -6.65
N LYS A 48 -18.78 -9.39 -5.40
CA LYS A 48 -19.40 -8.41 -4.48
C LYS A 48 -18.42 -8.12 -3.35
N LEU A 49 -17.85 -6.92 -3.37
CA LEU A 49 -16.89 -6.48 -2.37
C LEU A 49 -17.61 -5.74 -1.25
N GLY A 50 -17.61 -6.32 -0.04
CA GLY A 50 -18.05 -5.66 1.18
C GLY A 50 -16.84 -5.29 2.03
N TYR A 51 -16.76 -4.04 2.48
CA TYR A 51 -15.67 -3.57 3.32
C TYR A 51 -16.19 -2.92 4.60
N ARG A 52 -15.44 -3.09 5.69
CA ARG A 52 -15.66 -2.40 6.95
C ARG A 52 -14.41 -1.61 7.30
N LYS A 53 -14.56 -0.28 7.38
CA LYS A 53 -13.45 0.59 7.80
C LYS A 53 -13.21 0.43 9.31
N LYS A 54 -11.97 0.12 9.68
CA LYS A 54 -11.50 0.14 11.07
C LYS A 54 -10.30 1.07 11.14
N THR A 55 -10.41 2.14 11.92
CA THR A 55 -9.30 3.06 12.17
C THR A 55 -8.75 2.81 13.56
N ILE A 56 -7.43 2.76 13.68
CA ILE A 56 -6.72 2.62 14.95
C ILE A 56 -5.91 3.89 15.16
N TYR A 57 -6.08 4.53 16.31
CA TYR A 57 -5.32 5.71 16.71
C TYR A 57 -4.37 5.32 17.83
N PHE A 58 -3.08 5.58 17.64
CA PHE A 58 -2.05 5.35 18.64
C PHE A 58 -1.72 6.66 19.37
N LEU A 59 -1.45 6.55 20.67
CA LEU A 59 -0.99 7.69 21.46
C LEU A 59 0.47 8.01 21.10
N PRO A 60 0.87 9.29 21.04
CA PRO A 60 2.26 9.66 20.77
C PRO A 60 3.21 9.21 21.90
N PRO A 61 4.54 9.30 21.70
CA PRO A 61 5.51 9.06 22.75
C PRO A 61 5.17 9.85 24.03
N PRO A 62 5.30 9.24 25.23
CA PRO A 62 6.01 7.98 25.53
C PRO A 62 5.13 6.71 25.47
N TYR A 63 3.84 6.81 25.11
CA TYR A 63 2.90 5.68 25.21
C TYR A 63 3.08 4.66 24.08
N THR A 64 3.49 5.11 22.90
CA THR A 64 3.86 4.23 21.79
C THR A 64 5.09 4.79 21.07
N THR A 65 5.82 3.91 20.39
CA THR A 65 6.94 4.27 19.50
C THR A 65 6.48 4.52 18.07
N CYS A 66 5.18 4.51 17.79
CA CYS A 66 4.64 4.75 16.46
C CYS A 66 4.95 6.19 16.02
N THR A 67 5.57 6.33 14.85
CA THR A 67 5.85 7.61 14.20
C THR A 67 5.19 7.65 12.84
N GLY A 68 4.50 8.76 12.54
CA GLY A 68 4.02 9.08 11.18
C GLY A 68 5.06 9.81 10.33
N LYS A 69 6.32 9.90 10.80
CA LYS A 69 7.43 10.57 10.12
C LYS A 69 8.47 9.54 9.71
N VAL A 70 8.98 9.69 8.49
CA VAL A 70 10.13 8.95 8.00
C VAL A 70 11.40 9.41 8.74
N SER A 71 12.38 8.51 8.86
CA SER A 71 13.67 8.87 9.45
C SER A 71 14.43 9.86 8.54
N PRO A 72 15.25 10.78 9.09
CA PRO A 72 16.00 11.73 8.27
C PRO A 72 16.89 11.07 7.21
N MET A 73 17.45 9.89 7.51
CA MET A 73 18.31 9.15 6.58
C MET A 73 17.55 8.59 5.37
N MET A 74 16.24 8.36 5.51
CA MET A 74 15.39 7.79 4.45
C MET A 74 14.52 8.83 3.76
N GLN A 75 14.55 10.10 4.20
CA GLN A 75 13.69 11.17 3.69
C GLN A 75 13.87 11.37 2.18
N ALA A 76 15.11 11.48 1.70
CA ALA A 76 15.38 11.70 0.29
C ALA A 76 14.86 10.57 -0.60
N MET A 77 14.93 9.31 -0.15
CA MET A 77 14.35 8.20 -0.90
C MET A 77 12.84 8.23 -0.87
N PHE A 78 12.22 8.56 0.27
CA PHE A 78 10.78 8.70 0.37
C PHE A 78 10.25 9.77 -0.59
N ASP A 79 10.92 10.92 -0.66
CA ASP A 79 10.54 12.04 -1.54
C ASP A 79 10.61 11.66 -3.03
N HIS A 80 11.49 10.73 -3.40
CA HIS A 80 11.70 10.28 -4.79
C HIS A 80 11.04 8.93 -5.15
N TYR A 81 10.41 8.24 -4.19
CA TYR A 81 10.01 6.84 -4.39
C TYR A 81 8.88 6.67 -5.41
N ASN A 82 7.95 7.62 -5.54
CA ASN A 82 6.79 7.50 -6.44
C ASN A 82 6.21 8.83 -6.96
N ASP A 83 6.96 9.94 -6.89
CA ASP A 83 6.57 11.28 -7.38
C ASP A 83 5.17 11.77 -6.95
N ALA A 84 4.66 11.28 -5.81
CA ALA A 84 3.31 11.55 -5.33
C ALA A 84 3.30 11.71 -3.80
N ASP A 85 2.51 12.67 -3.32
CA ASP A 85 2.39 13.06 -1.91
C ASP A 85 1.63 12.02 -1.05
N TYR A 86 2.21 10.83 -0.91
CA TYR A 86 1.70 9.81 0.02
C TYR A 86 2.19 10.08 1.45
N GLN A 87 1.42 9.60 2.43
CA GLN A 87 1.82 9.60 3.83
C GLN A 87 2.74 8.41 4.13
N TYR A 88 3.65 8.64 5.08
CA TYR A 88 4.51 7.59 5.60
C TYR A 88 3.69 6.49 6.28
N SER A 89 4.00 5.24 5.95
CA SER A 89 3.41 4.06 6.57
C SER A 89 4.48 3.00 6.79
N GLU A 90 4.20 2.06 7.69
CA GLU A 90 5.11 0.95 8.00
C GLU A 90 5.50 0.14 6.75
N THR A 91 4.56 -0.09 5.84
CA THR A 91 4.84 -0.91 4.65
C THR A 91 5.79 -0.19 3.69
N VAL A 92 5.65 1.14 3.56
CA VAL A 92 6.58 1.96 2.77
C VAL A 92 7.97 1.96 3.42
N CYS A 93 8.06 1.97 4.75
CA CYS A 93 9.35 1.85 5.45
C CYS A 93 10.13 0.59 5.03
N TYR A 94 9.48 -0.57 5.02
CA TYR A 94 10.14 -1.82 4.63
C TYR A 94 10.57 -1.82 3.15
N GLN A 95 9.76 -1.25 2.26
CA GLN A 95 10.14 -1.13 0.85
C GLN A 95 11.34 -0.21 0.64
N LEU A 96 11.37 0.95 1.30
CA LEU A 96 12.50 1.88 1.25
C LEU A 96 13.76 1.23 1.83
N CYS A 97 13.66 0.56 2.98
CA CYS A 97 14.78 -0.18 3.56
C CYS A 97 15.31 -1.26 2.60
N GLY A 98 14.42 -1.98 1.91
CA GLY A 98 14.81 -2.96 0.89
C GLY A 98 15.60 -2.34 -0.26
N GLN A 99 15.31 -1.10 -0.66
CA GLN A 99 16.08 -0.40 -1.70
C GLN A 99 17.45 0.09 -1.24
N VAL A 100 17.61 0.42 0.06
CA VAL A 100 18.89 0.86 0.62
C VAL A 100 19.91 -0.28 0.72
N TYR A 101 19.44 -1.49 1.04
CA TYR A 101 20.28 -2.63 1.38
C TYR A 101 20.25 -3.75 0.33
N ALA A 102 19.66 -3.51 -0.85
CA ALA A 102 19.75 -4.39 -2.02
C ALA A 102 21.01 -4.08 -2.84
#